data_AF-A0A7V9MFY7-F1
#
_entry.id   AF-A0A7V9MFY7-F1
#
_cell.length_a   1.000
_cell.length_b   1.000
_cell.length_c   1.000
_cell.angle_alpha   90.00
_cell.angle_beta   90.00
_cell.angle_gamma   90.00
#
_symmetry.space_group_name_H-M   'P 1'
#
loop_
_entity.id
_entity.type
_entity.pdbx_description
1 polymer ?
#
loop_
_entity_poly.entity_id
_entity_poly.type
_entity_poly.pdbx_seq_one_letter_code
_entity_poly.pdbx_strand_id
1 'polypeptide(L)'
;EQMMGELREYPSPHDGSKTVLETIDLVVPHQANRTMVTELAVAAGLEPDQLYFNIEKVGNVSAASIPLAISDAMHEGVIDRPMRLFAPGFGAGAVGGYAVLRLDPAIVVAERSGSGRDVALDGGVRSGGSSSSDDAATAFGG
;
A
#
# COMPACT_ATOMS: atom_id res chain seq x y z
N GLU A 1 -11.24 -8.59 -15.55
CA GLU A 1 -11.08 -8.33 -17.00
C GLU A 1 -11.01 -6.84 -17.34
N GLN A 2 -11.96 -6.01 -16.88
CA GLN A 2 -11.99 -4.58 -17.21
C GLN A 2 -10.66 -3.84 -16.96
N MET A 3 -10.11 -3.89 -15.75
CA MET A 3 -8.86 -3.16 -15.40
C MET A 3 -7.70 -3.52 -16.33
N MET A 4 -7.50 -4.81 -16.61
CA MET A 4 -6.41 -5.28 -17.46
C MET A 4 -6.62 -4.93 -18.93
N GLY A 5 -7.86 -4.92 -19.40
CA GLY A 5 -8.20 -4.43 -20.74
C GLY A 5 -7.81 -2.97 -20.91
N GLU A 6 -8.21 -2.11 -19.98
CA GLU A 6 -7.86 -0.68 -19.98
C GLU A 6 -6.34 -0.46 -20.02
N LEU A 7 -5.57 -1.17 -19.19
CA LEU A 7 -4.11 -1.04 -19.15
C LEU A 7 -3.39 -1.52 -20.42
N ARG A 8 -3.99 -2.46 -21.17
CA ARG A 8 -3.48 -2.93 -22.47
C ARG A 8 -3.78 -1.97 -23.62
N GLU A 9 -4.83 -1.17 -23.50
CA GLU A 9 -5.24 -0.24 -24.54
C GLU A 9 -4.61 1.15 -24.36
N TYR A 10 -4.38 1.57 -23.11
CA TYR A 10 -3.84 2.90 -22.86
C TYR A 10 -2.35 2.99 -23.14
N PRO A 11 -1.89 3.99 -23.91
CA PRO A 11 -0.48 4.23 -24.14
C PRO A 11 0.19 4.73 -22.84
N SER A 12 1.44 4.32 -22.61
CA SER A 12 2.22 4.79 -21.47
C SER A 12 2.48 6.31 -21.59
N PRO A 13 2.25 7.11 -20.53
CA PRO A 13 2.44 8.57 -20.56
C PRO A 13 3.86 9.07 -20.89
N HIS A 14 4.86 8.19 -20.80
CA HIS A 14 6.27 8.54 -21.01
C HIS A 14 6.92 7.75 -22.15
N ASP A 15 6.21 6.77 -22.71
CA ASP A 15 6.68 5.95 -23.82
C ASP A 15 5.47 5.50 -24.64
N GLY A 16 5.11 6.28 -25.65
CA GLY A 16 3.96 5.99 -26.52
C GLY A 16 4.11 4.73 -27.37
N SER A 17 5.28 4.08 -27.35
CA SER A 17 5.49 2.78 -28.03
C SER A 17 5.03 1.58 -27.20
N LYS A 18 4.76 1.79 -25.91
CA LYS A 18 4.30 0.79 -24.96
C LYS A 18 2.94 1.14 -24.37
N THR A 19 2.25 0.12 -23.91
CA THR A 19 1.03 0.24 -23.11
C THR A 19 1.36 0.57 -21.66
N VAL A 20 0.35 0.99 -20.88
CA VAL A 20 0.52 1.15 -19.43
C VAL A 20 0.86 -0.19 -18.79
N LEU A 21 0.27 -1.31 -19.24
CA LEU A 21 0.55 -2.64 -18.70
C LEU A 21 2.03 -3.02 -18.83
N GLU A 22 2.63 -2.83 -20.01
CA GLU A 22 4.03 -3.20 -20.30
C GLU A 22 5.08 -2.39 -19.53
N THR A 23 4.63 -1.37 -18.81
CA THR A 23 5.50 -0.42 -18.11
C THR A 23 5.27 -0.45 -16.60
N ILE A 24 4.43 -1.35 -16.09
CA ILE A 24 4.28 -1.59 -14.65
C ILE A 24 5.53 -2.29 -14.13
N ASP A 25 6.16 -1.68 -13.12
CA ASP A 25 7.31 -2.26 -12.41
C ASP A 25 6.85 -3.17 -11.26
N LEU A 26 5.80 -2.75 -10.54
CA LEU A 26 5.33 -3.40 -9.32
C LEU A 26 3.81 -3.39 -9.22
N VAL A 27 3.23 -4.48 -8.75
CA VAL A 27 1.80 -4.62 -8.47
C VAL A 27 1.60 -4.72 -6.96
N VAL A 28 0.86 -3.78 -6.40
CA VAL A 28 0.56 -3.72 -4.96
C VAL A 28 -0.96 -3.85 -4.76
N PRO A 29 -1.50 -5.07 -4.73
CA PRO A 29 -2.94 -5.29 -4.67
C PRO A 29 -3.50 -5.06 -3.26
N HIS A 30 -4.83 -4.98 -3.15
CA HIS A 30 -5.50 -5.13 -1.85
C HIS A 30 -5.12 -6.47 -1.20
N GLN A 31 -4.68 -6.40 0.06
CA GLN A 31 -4.20 -7.53 0.85
C GLN A 31 -5.37 -8.28 1.50
N ALA A 32 -6.17 -9.02 0.73
CA ALA A 32 -7.29 -9.81 1.24
C ALA A 32 -6.91 -11.27 1.56
N ASN A 33 -6.36 -11.97 0.56
CA ASN A 33 -5.90 -13.35 0.65
C ASN A 33 -4.84 -13.56 -0.44
N ARG A 34 -3.60 -13.90 -0.05
CA ARG A 34 -2.48 -14.00 -0.99
C ARG A 34 -2.72 -15.01 -2.10
N THR A 35 -3.23 -16.20 -1.77
CA THR A 35 -3.48 -17.27 -2.74
C THR A 35 -4.49 -16.82 -3.79
N MET A 36 -5.66 -16.35 -3.36
CA MET A 36 -6.71 -15.85 -4.25
C MET A 36 -6.21 -14.72 -5.15
N VAL A 37 -5.52 -13.73 -4.58
CA VAL A 37 -5.02 -12.57 -5.33
C VAL A 37 -3.96 -12.98 -6.35
N THR A 38 -3.05 -13.89 -5.97
CA THR A 38 -2.01 -14.41 -6.88
C THR A 38 -2.64 -15.17 -8.05
N GLU A 39 -3.61 -16.05 -7.79
CA GLU A 39 -4.33 -16.78 -8.83
C GLU A 39 -5.03 -15.84 -9.82
N LEU A 40 -5.71 -14.79 -9.32
CA LEU A 40 -6.35 -13.79 -10.17
C LEU A 40 -5.34 -12.97 -10.98
N ALA A 41 -4.21 -12.61 -10.39
CA ALA A 41 -3.14 -11.87 -11.07
C ALA A 41 -2.50 -12.69 -12.20
N VAL A 42 -2.19 -13.96 -11.94
CA VAL A 42 -1.65 -14.89 -12.94
C VAL A 42 -2.65 -15.13 -14.06
N ALA A 43 -3.93 -15.35 -13.73
CA ALA A 43 -4.99 -15.49 -14.74
C ALA A 43 -5.17 -14.21 -15.58
N ALA A 44 -4.84 -13.05 -15.03
CA ALA A 44 -4.82 -11.77 -15.72
C ALA A 44 -3.58 -11.54 -16.60
N GLY A 45 -2.56 -12.41 -16.52
CA GLY A 45 -1.31 -12.31 -17.27
C GLY A 45 -0.26 -11.41 -16.60
N LEU A 46 -0.32 -11.26 -15.28
CA LEU A 46 0.74 -10.63 -14.48
C LEU A 46 1.72 -11.69 -13.98
N GLU A 47 3.00 -11.34 -13.90
CA GLU A 47 4.01 -12.24 -13.38
C GLU A 47 4.01 -12.23 -11.84
N PRO A 48 4.14 -13.40 -11.17
CA PRO A 48 4.11 -13.50 -9.71
C PRO A 48 5.20 -12.69 -9.00
N ASP A 49 6.35 -12.50 -9.64
CA ASP A 49 7.49 -11.75 -9.09
C ASP A 49 7.27 -10.23 -9.10
N GLN A 50 6.28 -9.74 -9.85
CA GLN A 50 5.84 -8.35 -9.82
C GLN A 50 4.86 -8.05 -8.67
N LEU A 51 4.38 -9.06 -7.94
CA LEU A 51 3.41 -8.87 -6.86
C LEU A 51 4.10 -8.65 -5.52
N TYR A 52 3.74 -7.54 -4.85
CA TYR A 52 4.14 -7.30 -3.47
C TYR A 52 3.04 -7.69 -2.48
N PHE A 53 3.42 -8.45 -1.44
CA PHE A 53 2.55 -8.83 -0.35
C PHE A 53 3.25 -8.64 1.00
N ASN A 54 2.51 -8.07 1.96
CA ASN A 54 2.90 -8.03 3.37
C ASN A 54 1.80 -8.63 4.28
N ILE A 55 0.77 -9.24 3.70
CA ILE A 55 -0.39 -9.78 4.42
C ILE A 55 0.00 -10.79 5.51
N GLU A 56 1.11 -11.51 5.36
CA GLU A 56 1.62 -12.43 6.39
C GLU A 56 2.12 -11.70 7.64
N LYS A 57 2.51 -10.43 7.51
CA LYS A 57 3.03 -9.59 8.59
C LYS A 57 1.91 -8.84 9.32
N VAL A 58 0.97 -8.27 8.56
CA VAL A 58 -0.01 -7.30 9.08
C VAL A 58 -1.47 -7.71 8.89
N GLY A 59 -1.74 -8.80 8.16
CA GLY A 59 -3.09 -9.26 7.87
C GLY A 59 -3.86 -8.38 6.89
N ASN A 60 -5.17 -8.62 6.78
CA ASN A 60 -6.08 -7.78 5.99
C ASN A 60 -6.52 -6.57 6.82
N VAL A 61 -5.98 -5.40 6.48
CA VAL A 61 -6.31 -4.12 7.13
C VAL A 61 -7.21 -3.24 6.27
N SER A 62 -8.03 -3.85 5.41
CA SER A 62 -9.05 -3.20 4.58
C SER A 62 -8.48 -2.06 3.73
N ALA A 63 -8.98 -0.83 3.90
CA ALA A 63 -8.55 0.35 3.14
C ALA A 63 -7.06 0.69 3.33
N ALA A 64 -6.47 0.31 4.46
CA ALA A 64 -5.05 0.57 4.73
C ALA A 64 -4.11 -0.42 4.02
N SER A 65 -4.61 -1.50 3.43
CA SER A 65 -3.78 -2.59 2.93
C SER A 65 -2.82 -2.16 1.82
N ILE A 66 -3.29 -1.37 0.85
CA ILE A 66 -2.46 -0.88 -0.26
C ILE A 66 -1.40 0.13 0.22
N PRO A 67 -1.74 1.23 0.92
CA PRO A 67 -0.73 2.20 1.35
C PRO A 67 0.27 1.61 2.34
N LEU A 68 -0.15 0.70 3.23
CA LEU A 68 0.76 0.02 4.14
C LEU A 68 1.73 -0.90 3.40
N ALA A 69 1.26 -1.66 2.40
CA ALA A 69 2.11 -2.49 1.57
C ALA A 69 3.11 -1.66 0.74
N ILE A 70 2.70 -0.49 0.22
CA ILE A 70 3.63 0.45 -0.45
C ILE A 70 4.70 0.94 0.54
N SER A 71 4.31 1.33 1.75
CA SER A 71 5.24 1.75 2.80
C SER A 71 6.25 0.65 3.14
N ASP A 72 5.80 -0.59 3.31
CA ASP A 72 6.69 -1.72 3.62
C ASP A 72 7.61 -2.05 2.44
N ALA A 73 7.10 -2.03 1.20
CA ALA A 73 7.92 -2.23 0.00
C ALA A 73 9.03 -1.19 -0.14
N MET A 74 8.79 0.06 0.30
CA MET A 74 9.82 1.09 0.37
C MET A 74 10.86 0.81 1.46
N HIS A 75 10.42 0.49 2.68
CA HIS A 75 11.32 0.18 3.79
C HIS A 75 12.20 -1.06 3.52
N GLU A 76 11.67 -2.02 2.77
CA GLU A 76 12.37 -3.24 2.37
C GLU A 76 13.28 -3.06 1.16
N GLY A 77 13.29 -1.88 0.54
CA GLY A 77 14.08 -1.60 -0.65
C GLY A 77 13.58 -2.31 -1.92
N VAL A 78 12.33 -2.79 -1.92
CA VAL A 78 11.67 -3.28 -3.15
C VAL A 78 11.38 -2.10 -4.08
N ILE A 79 10.96 -0.96 -3.51
CA ILE A 79 10.82 0.31 -4.23
C ILE A 79 12.07 1.16 -3.94
N ASP A 80 13.12 0.95 -4.73
CA ASP A 80 14.45 1.57 -4.57
C ASP A 80 14.75 2.71 -5.57
N ARG A 81 13.89 2.88 -6.57
CA ARG A 81 13.97 3.88 -7.64
C ARG A 81 12.58 4.38 -8.00
N PRO A 82 12.45 5.41 -8.86
CA PRO A 82 11.18 5.72 -9.47
C PRO A 82 10.58 4.50 -10.17
N MET A 83 9.40 4.09 -9.74
CA MET A 83 8.68 2.91 -10.23
C MET A 83 7.24 3.28 -10.60
N ARG A 84 6.68 2.56 -11.59
CA ARG A 84 5.26 2.59 -11.91
C ARG A 84 4.56 1.45 -11.19
N LEU A 85 3.66 1.81 -10.29
CA LEU A 85 2.91 0.87 -9.48
C LEU A 85 1.50 0.72 -10.04
N PHE A 86 1.01 -0.52 -10.09
CA PHE A 86 -0.39 -0.83 -10.29
C PHE A 86 -0.99 -1.31 -8.98
N ALA A 87 -2.03 -0.62 -8.50
CA ALA A 87 -2.65 -0.86 -7.20
C ALA A 87 -4.13 -1.22 -7.37
N PRO A 88 -4.47 -2.48 -7.73
CA PRO A 88 -5.84 -2.94 -7.82
C PRO A 88 -6.42 -3.22 -6.44
N GLY A 89 -7.64 -2.74 -6.21
CA GLY A 89 -8.38 -2.95 -4.96
C GLY A 89 -9.80 -3.42 -5.20
N PHE A 90 -10.32 -4.19 -4.25
CA PHE A 90 -11.70 -4.66 -4.22
C PHE A 90 -12.19 -4.71 -2.77
N GLY A 91 -13.49 -4.52 -2.56
CA GLY A 91 -14.06 -4.46 -1.22
C GLY A 91 -15.54 -4.80 -1.17
N ALA A 92 -16.13 -4.60 0.02
CA ALA A 92 -17.56 -4.83 0.24
C ALA A 92 -18.43 -3.99 -0.72
N GLY A 93 -19.57 -4.55 -1.12
CA GLY A 93 -20.50 -3.89 -2.05
C GLY A 93 -20.21 -4.14 -3.53
N ALA A 94 -19.43 -5.18 -3.87
CA ALA A 94 -19.02 -5.52 -5.24
C ALA A 94 -18.31 -4.36 -5.96
N VAL A 95 -17.58 -3.54 -5.20
CA VAL A 95 -16.80 -2.42 -5.72
C VAL A 95 -15.37 -2.89 -5.99
N GLY A 96 -14.88 -2.61 -7.19
CA GLY A 96 -13.49 -2.74 -7.58
C GLY A 96 -12.99 -1.45 -8.20
N GLY A 97 -11.70 -1.16 -8.02
CA GLY A 97 -11.05 -0.01 -8.61
C GLY A 97 -9.55 -0.21 -8.65
N TYR A 98 -8.84 0.69 -9.31
CA TYR A 98 -7.38 0.65 -9.34
C TYR A 98 -6.80 2.06 -9.46
N ALA A 99 -5.54 2.16 -9.10
CA ALA A 99 -4.70 3.30 -9.44
C ALA A 99 -3.44 2.82 -10.15
N VAL A 100 -2.97 3.61 -11.11
CA VAL A 100 -1.60 3.52 -11.62
C VAL A 100 -0.90 4.80 -11.22
N LEU A 101 0.19 4.67 -10.47
CA LEU A 101 0.96 5.82 -9.98
C LEU A 101 2.44 5.65 -10.30
N ARG A 102 3.13 6.77 -10.51
CA ARG A 102 4.59 6.80 -10.52
C ARG A 102 5.06 7.27 -9.16
N LEU A 103 5.72 6.38 -8.41
CA LEU A 103 6.24 6.66 -7.09
C LEU A 103 7.75 6.81 -7.16
N ASP A 104 8.27 7.90 -6.60
CA ASP A 104 9.70 8.12 -6.43
C ASP A 104 10.01 8.06 -4.92
N PRO A 105 10.83 7.11 -4.44
CA PRO A 105 11.13 7.01 -3.02
C PRO A 105 11.85 8.24 -2.46
N ALA A 106 12.48 9.07 -3.30
CA ALA A 106 13.20 10.27 -2.87
C ALA A 106 12.29 11.44 -2.44
N ILE A 107 11.02 11.45 -2.86
CA ILE A 107 10.05 12.51 -2.51
C ILE A 107 9.15 12.13 -1.33
N VAL A 108 9.27 10.91 -0.82
CA VAL A 108 8.49 10.44 0.33
C VAL A 108 9.22 10.85 1.60
N VAL A 109 8.50 11.51 2.50
CA VAL A 109 9.00 11.83 3.83
C VAL A 109 8.99 10.55 4.64
N ALA A 110 10.14 9.88 4.73
CA ALA A 110 10.33 8.82 5.72
C ALA A 110 10.26 9.47 7.12
N GLU A 111 9.42 8.93 8.00
CA GLU A 111 9.48 9.26 9.42
C GLU A 111 10.93 9.04 9.87
N ARG A 112 11.62 10.13 10.24
CA ARG A 112 12.92 9.98 10.88
C ARG A 112 12.64 9.27 12.19
N SER A 113 13.07 8.02 12.32
CA SER A 113 13.36 7.48 13.66
C SER A 113 14.38 8.41 14.27
N GLY A 114 13.91 9.36 15.09
CA GLY A 114 14.78 10.21 15.86
C GLY A 114 15.66 9.29 16.69
N SER A 115 16.98 9.46 16.60
CA SER A 115 17.90 8.99 17.63
C SER A 115 17.65 9.81 18.90
N GLY A 116 16.50 9.58 19.52
CA GLY A 116 16.12 10.12 20.82
C GLY A 116 16.72 9.20 21.87
N ARG A 117 17.70 9.72 22.59
CA ARG A 117 18.27 9.16 23.83
C ARG A 117 17.27 8.31 24.59
N ASP A 118 17.68 7.09 24.95
CA ASP A 118 17.00 6.26 25.95
C ASP A 118 16.71 7.11 27.19
N VAL A 119 15.45 7.51 27.37
CA VAL A 119 14.99 8.04 28.65
C VAL A 119 14.74 6.83 29.51
N ALA A 120 15.67 6.58 30.44
CA ALA A 120 15.49 5.60 31.50
C ALA A 120 14.13 5.84 32.17
N LEU A 121 13.29 4.80 32.17
CA LEU A 121 12.01 4.79 32.88
C LEU A 121 12.32 4.81 34.38
N ASP A 122 12.36 6.00 34.99
CA ASP A 122 12.37 6.12 36.44
C ASP A 122 10.95 5.90 36.97
N GLY A 123 10.86 5.01 37.96
CA GLY A 123 9.61 4.48 38.48
C GLY A 123 8.77 5.53 39.16
N GLY A 124 7.51 5.64 38.74
CA GLY A 124 6.52 6.48 39.41
C GLY A 124 5.10 6.20 38.94
N VAL A 125 4.46 5.21 39.56
CA VAL A 125 3.00 5.01 39.44
C VAL A 125 2.30 6.29 39.89
N ARG A 126 1.59 6.95 38.97
CA ARG A 126 0.55 7.92 39.31
C ARG A 126 -0.72 7.56 38.54
N SER A 127 -1.71 7.13 39.30
CA SER A 127 -3.08 6.90 38.89
C SER A 127 -3.74 8.22 38.46
N GLY A 128 -4.23 8.26 37.22
CA GLY A 128 -5.10 9.32 36.71
C GLY A 128 -5.71 8.86 35.39
N GLY A 129 -6.88 8.24 35.46
CA GLY A 129 -7.59 7.75 34.27
C GLY A 129 -8.26 8.90 33.52
N SER A 130 -8.03 8.97 32.21
CA SER A 130 -8.94 9.59 31.25
C SER A 130 -9.38 8.48 30.29
N SER A 131 -10.70 8.21 30.25
CA SER A 131 -11.28 7.18 29.39
C SER A 131 -11.18 7.58 27.92
N SER A 132 -11.09 6.58 27.04
CA SER A 132 -11.07 6.68 25.58
C SER A 132 -12.29 7.36 24.93
N SER A 133 -13.20 7.91 25.75
CA SER A 133 -14.38 8.66 25.32
C SER A 133 -14.04 10.08 24.88
N ASP A 134 -13.01 10.70 25.46
CA ASP A 134 -12.72 12.13 25.25
C ASP A 134 -11.98 12.38 23.93
N ASP A 135 -11.17 11.43 23.47
CA ASP A 135 -10.47 11.51 22.18
C ASP A 135 -11.44 11.34 21.00
N ALA A 136 -12.52 10.55 21.18
CA ALA A 136 -13.54 10.34 20.16
C ALA A 136 -14.41 11.58 19.91
N ALA A 137 -14.68 12.38 20.95
CA ALA A 137 -15.46 13.62 20.81
C ALA A 137 -14.72 14.71 20.02
N THR A 138 -13.38 14.73 20.12
CA THR A 138 -12.54 15.70 19.41
C THR A 138 -12.47 15.42 17.89
N ALA A 139 -12.57 14.14 17.50
CA ALA A 139 -12.49 13.74 16.09
C ALA A 139 -13.74 14.09 15.25
N PHE A 140 -14.89 14.33 15.90
CA PHE A 140 -16.16 14.61 15.20
C PHE A 140 -16.67 16.04 15.36
N GLY A 141 -15.87 16.94 15.94
CA GLY A 141 -16.19 18.36 16.06
C GLY A 141 -17.29 18.63 17.08
N GLY A 142 -16.88 18.95 18.31
CA GLY A 142 -17.76 19.56 19.32
C GLY A 142 -18.27 20.93 18.90
#